data_AF-A0A117SUM1-F1
#
_entry.id   AF-A0A117SUM1-F1
#
_cell.length_a   1.000
_cell.length_b   1.000
_cell.length_c   1.000
_cell.angle_alpha   90.00
_cell.angle_beta   90.00
_cell.angle_gamma   90.00
#
_symmetry.space_group_name_H-M   'P 1'
#
loop_
_entity.id
_entity.type
_entity.pdbx_description
1 polymer ?
#
loop_
_entity_poly.entity_id
_entity_poly.type
_entity_poly.pdbx_seq_one_letter_code
_entity_poly.pdbx_strand_id
1 'polypeptide(L)'
;MHFGSVRDVPGSDVGAVLRGTRGFKIQWLITRDVGSTKFAVRRFTVEAGGRMPLHKHKYVEAVIILRGTLRVRVNDVEKILGPSDFF
;
A
#
# COMPACT_ATOMS: atom_id res chain seq x y z
N MET A 1 -14.76 -12.25 -13.43
CA MET A 1 -15.21 -11.61 -12.19
C MET A 1 -14.54 -12.36 -11.04
N HIS A 2 -13.87 -11.67 -10.12
CA HIS A 2 -13.08 -12.29 -9.05
C HIS A 2 -13.61 -11.81 -7.69
N PHE A 3 -13.82 -12.75 -6.77
CA PHE A 3 -14.24 -12.49 -5.39
C PHE A 3 -13.20 -13.12 -4.45
N GLY A 4 -12.93 -12.46 -3.32
CA GLY A 4 -12.01 -12.96 -2.30
C GLY A 4 -12.05 -12.14 -1.03
N SER A 5 -11.45 -12.66 0.04
CA SER A 5 -11.29 -11.94 1.31
C SER A 5 -9.82 -11.57 1.52
N VAL A 6 -9.58 -10.39 2.07
CA VAL A 6 -8.23 -9.99 2.53
C VAL A 6 -7.66 -10.92 3.59
N ARG A 7 -8.49 -11.76 4.23
CA ARG A 7 -8.04 -12.74 5.23
C ARG A 7 -7.34 -13.95 4.58
N ASP A 8 -7.65 -14.22 3.31
CA ASP A 8 -7.17 -15.40 2.59
C ASP A 8 -5.93 -15.09 1.74
N VAL A 9 -5.55 -13.82 1.62
CA VAL A 9 -4.36 -13.37 0.88
C VAL A 9 -3.20 -13.21 1.87
N PRO A 10 -2.09 -13.95 1.76
CA PRO A 10 -0.96 -13.77 2.65
C PRO A 10 -0.33 -12.38 2.49
N GLY A 11 0.15 -11.81 3.59
CA GLY A 11 0.91 -10.56 3.58
C GLY A 11 2.40 -10.83 3.43
N SER A 12 3.07 -10.06 2.57
CA SER A 12 4.52 -10.09 2.39
C SER A 12 5.17 -8.85 2.99
N ASP A 13 6.39 -8.98 3.51
CA ASP A 13 7.17 -7.82 3.97
C ASP A 13 7.65 -6.98 2.78
N VAL A 14 7.31 -5.69 2.80
CA VAL A 14 7.74 -4.75 1.75
C VAL A 14 9.24 -4.47 1.84
N GLY A 15 9.85 -4.62 3.03
CA GLY A 15 11.29 -4.47 3.23
C GLY A 15 12.14 -5.44 2.42
N ALA A 16 11.58 -6.59 2.02
CA ALA A 16 12.26 -7.57 1.18
C ALA A 16 12.50 -7.08 -0.27
N VAL A 17 11.69 -6.12 -0.75
CA VAL A 17 11.75 -5.59 -2.11
C VAL A 17 12.19 -4.12 -2.16
N LEU A 18 11.82 -3.32 -1.15
CA LEU A 18 12.22 -1.91 -1.03
C LEU A 18 13.07 -1.71 0.22
N ARG A 19 14.38 -1.77 0.04
CA ARG A 19 15.37 -1.63 1.12
C ARG A 19 15.15 -0.35 1.92
N GLY A 20 15.23 -0.46 3.24
CA GLY A 20 15.03 0.67 4.17
C GLY A 20 13.60 0.80 4.69
N THR A 21 12.65 0.08 4.08
CA THR A 21 11.29 -0.07 4.60
C THR A 21 11.29 -0.93 5.87
N ARG A 22 10.49 -0.56 6.87
CA ARG A 22 10.27 -1.33 8.11
C ARG A 22 8.82 -1.24 8.54
N GLY A 23 8.25 -2.34 9.04
CA GLY A 23 6.90 -2.38 9.59
C GLY A 23 5.79 -2.22 8.56
N PHE A 24 6.06 -2.49 7.27
CA PHE A 24 5.06 -2.47 6.20
C PHE A 24 4.87 -3.88 5.65
N LYS A 25 3.62 -4.34 5.66
CA LYS A 25 3.20 -5.56 4.95
C LYS A 25 2.27 -5.20 3.80
N ILE A 26 2.40 -5.91 2.70
CA ILE A 26 1.57 -5.78 1.50
C ILE A 26 0.81 -7.08 1.22
N GLN A 27 -0.46 -6.95 0.87
CA GLN A 27 -1.28 -8.03 0.31
C GLN A 27 -1.72 -7.64 -1.10
N TRP A 28 -1.44 -8.49 -2.09
CA TRP A 28 -1.81 -8.28 -3.48
C TRP A 28 -3.18 -8.92 -3.75
N LEU A 29 -4.23 -8.11 -3.86
CA LEU A 29 -5.63 -8.57 -3.88
C LEU A 29 -6.15 -8.80 -5.31
N ILE A 30 -5.93 -7.82 -6.19
CA ILE A 30 -6.26 -7.93 -7.61
C ILE A 30 -4.97 -7.73 -8.39
N THR A 31 -4.60 -8.72 -9.18
CA THR A 31 -3.36 -8.77 -9.98
C THR A 31 -3.63 -9.33 -11.37
N ARG A 32 -2.58 -9.44 -12.19
CA ARG A 32 -2.63 -10.11 -13.50
C ARG A 32 -2.99 -11.59 -13.38
N ASP A 33 -2.58 -12.25 -12.30
CA ASP A 33 -2.80 -13.69 -12.09
C ASP A 33 -4.28 -14.03 -11.89
N VAL A 34 -5.07 -13.06 -11.42
CA VAL A 34 -6.54 -13.14 -11.31
C VAL A 34 -7.27 -12.41 -12.44
N GLY A 35 -6.56 -12.12 -13.54
CA GLY A 35 -7.13 -11.63 -14.80
C GLY A 35 -7.18 -10.11 -14.98
N SER A 36 -6.61 -9.31 -14.06
CA SER A 36 -6.56 -7.85 -14.27
C SER A 36 -5.46 -7.44 -15.24
N THR A 37 -5.82 -6.70 -16.29
CA THR A 37 -4.87 -6.22 -17.31
C THR A 37 -4.50 -4.74 -17.18
N LYS A 38 -5.18 -3.99 -16.29
CA LYS A 38 -5.09 -2.52 -16.23
C LYS A 38 -4.60 -1.96 -14.91
N PHE A 39 -4.96 -2.59 -13.79
CA PHE A 39 -4.64 -2.09 -12.46
C PHE A 39 -4.38 -3.23 -11.49
N ALA A 40 -3.70 -2.92 -10.39
CA ALA A 40 -3.61 -3.80 -9.24
C ALA A 40 -4.35 -3.17 -8.06
N VAL A 41 -4.95 -3.99 -7.21
CA VAL A 41 -5.47 -3.57 -5.92
C VAL A 41 -4.63 -4.24 -4.85
N ARG A 42 -4.11 -3.44 -3.93
CA ARG A 42 -3.25 -3.89 -2.84
C ARG A 42 -3.73 -3.31 -1.52
N ARG A 43 -3.55 -4.08 -0.45
CA ARG A 43 -3.74 -3.60 0.93
C ARG A 43 -2.39 -3.51 1.61
N PHE A 44 -2.14 -2.36 2.23
CA PHE A 44 -1.03 -2.19 3.14
C PHE A 44 -1.50 -2.27 4.59
N THR A 45 -0.65 -2.83 5.43
CA THR A 45 -0.76 -2.71 6.88
C THR A 45 0.57 -2.19 7.40
N VAL A 46 0.49 -1.18 8.27
CA VAL A 46 1.65 -0.44 8.76
C VAL A 46 1.63 -0.52 10.28
N GLU A 47 2.72 -1.01 10.85
CA GLU A 47 2.94 -1.04 12.29
C GLU A 47 3.26 0.37 12.82
N ALA A 48 3.03 0.61 14.10
CA ALA A 48 3.40 1.87 14.73
C ALA A 48 4.91 2.11 14.57
N GLY A 49 5.31 3.31 14.13
CA GLY A 49 6.69 3.64 13.81
C GLY A 49 7.21 3.06 12.48
N GLY A 50 6.36 2.36 11.73
CA GLY A 50 6.68 1.88 10.39
C GLY A 50 7.09 3.02 9.46
N ARG A 51 8.05 2.76 8.58
CA ARG A 51 8.56 3.76 7.63
C ARG A 51 8.90 3.15 6.29
N MET A 52 8.75 3.93 5.24
CA MET A 52 9.13 3.61 3.88
C MET A 52 9.92 4.79 3.30
N PRO A 53 11.07 4.57 2.64
CA PRO A 53 11.83 5.66 2.02
C PRO A 53 11.03 6.28 0.87
N LEU A 54 11.32 7.55 0.55
CA LEU A 54 10.81 8.17 -0.68
C LEU A 54 11.27 7.38 -1.90
N HIS A 55 10.35 7.10 -2.80
CA HIS A 55 10.59 6.34 -4.03
C HIS A 55 9.58 6.76 -5.10
N LYS A 56 9.81 6.32 -6.35
CA LYS A 56 8.94 6.62 -7.49
C LYS A 56 8.60 5.34 -8.24
N HIS A 57 7.42 5.32 -8.84
CA HIS A 57 6.95 4.25 -9.71
C HIS A 57 6.63 4.80 -11.09
N LYS A 58 6.58 3.93 -12.11
CA LYS A 58 6.16 4.28 -13.48
C LYS A 58 4.63 4.33 -13.65
N TYR A 59 3.87 3.97 -12.61
CA TYR A 59 2.42 3.90 -12.60
C TYR A 59 1.84 4.94 -11.64
N VAL A 60 0.59 5.32 -11.90
CA VAL A 60 -0.21 6.14 -10.97
C VAL A 60 -0.66 5.25 -9.82
N GLU A 61 -0.49 5.74 -8.60
CA GLU A 61 -1.04 5.12 -7.39
C GLU A 61 -2.19 5.99 -6.88
N ALA A 62 -3.25 5.34 -6.38
CA ALA A 62 -4.33 5.99 -5.64
C ALA A 62 -4.51 5.22 -4.33
N VAL A 63 -4.36 5.90 -3.20
CA VAL A 63 -4.42 5.31 -1.87
C VAL A 63 -5.54 5.95 -1.08
N ILE A 64 -6.34 5.12 -0.39
CA ILE A 64 -7.27 5.56 0.65
C ILE A 64 -6.86 4.98 1.99
N ILE A 65 -6.86 5.82 3.03
CA ILE A 65 -6.58 5.37 4.40
C ILE A 65 -7.87 4.79 4.99
N LEU A 66 -7.84 3.50 5.29
CA LEU A 66 -9.01 2.81 5.85
C LEU A 66 -9.12 2.96 7.37
N ARG A 67 -7.98 2.91 8.07
CA ARG A 67 -7.88 2.98 9.54
C ARG A 67 -6.51 3.51 9.96
N GLY A 68 -6.44 4.11 11.15
CA GLY A 68 -5.21 4.66 11.70
C GLY A 68 -4.81 5.98 11.05
N THR A 69 -3.58 6.41 11.31
CA THR A 69 -3.00 7.63 10.73
C THR A 69 -1.64 7.34 10.12
N LEU A 70 -1.30 8.05 9.04
CA LEU A 70 -0.03 7.92 8.36
C LEU A 70 0.48 9.29 7.94
N ARG A 71 1.77 9.56 8.20
CA ARG A 71 2.45 10.73 7.65
C ARG A 71 2.93 10.39 6.24
N VAL A 72 2.37 11.09 5.25
CA VAL A 72 2.62 10.86 3.82
C VAL A 72 3.28 12.09 3.24
N ARG A 73 4.34 11.88 2.45
CA ARG A 73 4.99 12.94 1.66
C ARG A 73 4.87 12.63 0.18
N VAL A 74 4.27 13.55 -0.57
CA VAL A 74 4.19 13.54 -2.03
C VAL A 74 4.90 14.79 -2.54
N ASN A 75 5.98 14.61 -3.30
CA ASN A 75 6.91 15.68 -3.67
C ASN A 75 7.38 16.46 -2.43
N ASP A 76 7.09 17.77 -2.37
CA ASP A 76 7.48 18.65 -1.28
C ASP A 76 6.34 18.93 -0.28
N VAL A 77 5.22 18.23 -0.42
CA VAL A 77 4.07 18.35 0.47
C VAL A 77 4.01 17.14 1.40
N GLU A 78 4.05 17.41 2.70
CA GLU A 78 3.85 16.42 3.76
C GLU A 78 2.52 16.67 4.46
N LYS A 79 1.74 15.60 4.67
CA LYS A 79 0.46 15.62 5.39
C LYS A 79 0.35 14.43 6.32
N ILE A 80 -0.36 14.62 7.43
CA ILE A 80 -0.88 13.51 8.24
C ILE A 80 -2.25 13.18 7.69
N LEU A 81 -2.42 11.95 7.22
CA LEU A 81 -3.67 11.44 6.69
C LEU A 81 -4.30 10.47 7.70
N GLY A 82 -5.61 10.58 7.89
CA GLY A 82 -6.43 9.71 8.73
C GLY A 82 -7.47 8.94 7.92
N PRO A 83 -8.38 8.20 8.58
CA PRO A 83 -9.41 7.44 7.88
C PRO A 83 -10.22 8.31 6.93
N SER A 84 -10.52 7.79 5.75
CA SER A 84 -11.22 8.47 4.65
C SER A 84 -10.40 9.51 3.86
N ASP A 85 -9.18 9.85 4.29
CA ASP A 85 -8.27 10.64 3.46
C ASP A 85 -7.66 9.78 2.33
N PHE A 86 -7.29 10.44 1.23
CA PHE A 86 -6.70 9.80 0.06
C PHE A 86 -5.62 10.67 -0.60
N PHE A 87 -4.76 10.05 -1.41
CA PHE A 87 -3.73 10.70 -2.21
C PHE A 87 -3.34 9.86 -3.43
#